data_AF-A0A5A8D824-F1
#
_entry.id   AF-A0A5A8D824-F1
#
_cell.length_a   1.000
_cell.length_b   1.000
_cell.length_c   1.000
_cell.angle_alpha   90.00
_cell.angle_beta   90.00
_cell.angle_gamma   90.00
#
_symmetry.space_group_name_H-M   'P 1'
#
loop_
_entity.id
_entity.type
_entity.pdbx_description
1 polymer ?
#
loop_
_entity_poly.entity_id
_entity_poly.type
_entity_poly.pdbx_seq_one_letter_code
_entity_poly.pdbx_strand_id
1 'polypeptide(L)'
;MAAAAPDSDGKPDRSMLQLRDFLKFFATKREVFDTEIAGQFRDVEAARLGDAMYSIDDVRSILEDAKEGVKETALRELEKHANMAGLVLEQVFAASIIGGLELNIDLSRTEDAAALERVGKLKLLDRKALEDTKRMAAAQLDSLNAQHLKLMKRVKELEAAQEARMLEAAKANAEADRLRADHGDLVRRLEAAEAAAEAAAGASAAAPAAAPAAPSAPAPAATASLSAERDSLRERNASLVTELEDLKAELAACQAAGRGSDADGGAEDTEASPASGAAAPRITKQFQRMREMLKAKTQQVKTLRTRLSKYEPDDVKVVDEADETPLVPKLG
;
A
#
# COMPACT_ATOMS: atom_id res chain seq x y z
N MET A 1 9.59 6.27 19.78
CA MET A 1 8.86 7.41 19.17
C MET A 1 8.05 6.86 18.01
N ALA A 2 6.80 6.51 18.30
CA ALA A 2 5.86 5.98 17.33
C ALA A 2 5.44 7.11 16.38
N ALA A 3 5.63 6.90 15.08
CA ALA A 3 5.04 7.75 14.06
C ALA A 3 3.52 7.51 14.10
N ALA A 4 2.77 8.53 14.51
CA ALA A 4 1.32 8.52 14.45
C ALA A 4 0.89 8.35 13.00
N ALA A 5 0.05 7.35 12.75
CA ALA A 5 -0.60 7.11 11.47
C ALA A 5 -1.44 8.34 11.08
N PRO A 6 -1.66 8.60 9.78
CA PRO A 6 -2.65 9.59 9.38
C PRO A 6 -4.03 9.06 9.76
N ASP A 7 -4.67 9.72 10.73
CA ASP A 7 -6.07 9.53 11.08
C ASP A 7 -6.92 9.78 9.82
N SER A 8 -7.26 8.69 9.11
CA SER A 8 -8.27 8.66 8.05
C SER A 8 -9.68 8.48 8.62
N ASP A 9 -9.91 8.96 9.84
CA ASP A 9 -11.25 9.10 10.41
C ASP A 9 -11.88 10.32 9.72
N GLY A 10 -13.05 10.17 9.09
CA GLY A 10 -13.82 11.26 8.47
C GLY A 10 -14.34 12.33 9.45
N LYS A 11 -13.62 12.57 10.55
CA LYS A 11 -13.81 13.70 11.45
C LYS A 11 -13.27 14.96 10.73
N PRO A 12 -14.03 16.07 10.73
CA PRO A 12 -13.52 17.33 10.22
C PRO A 12 -12.21 17.64 10.94
N ASP A 13 -11.17 17.95 10.16
CA ASP A 13 -9.83 18.28 10.64
C ASP A 13 -9.95 19.24 11.84
N ARG A 14 -9.43 18.82 12.99
CA ARG A 14 -9.52 19.56 14.26
C ARG A 14 -9.02 21.00 14.09
N SER A 15 -8.03 21.19 13.22
CA SER A 15 -7.47 22.49 12.86
C SER A 15 -8.49 23.38 12.13
N MET A 16 -9.28 22.80 11.22
CA MET A 16 -10.34 23.49 10.49
C MET A 16 -11.52 23.88 11.40
N LEU A 17 -11.86 23.04 12.38
CA LEU A 17 -12.85 23.38 13.40
C LEU A 17 -12.40 24.58 14.25
N GLN A 18 -11.15 24.58 14.71
CA GLN A 18 -10.57 25.68 15.47
C GLN A 18 -10.52 26.97 14.65
N LEU A 19 -10.10 26.90 13.38
CA LEU A 19 -10.12 28.05 12.47
C LEU A 19 -11.54 28.61 12.30
N ARG A 20 -12.54 27.74 12.14
CA ARG A 20 -13.94 28.17 12.02
C ARG A 20 -14.42 28.88 13.29
N ASP A 21 -14.13 28.31 14.46
CA ASP A 21 -14.59 28.89 15.74
C ASP A 21 -13.90 30.24 16.00
N PHE A 22 -12.62 30.37 15.64
CA PHE A 22 -11.90 31.64 15.59
C PHE A 22 -12.59 32.64 14.64
N LEU A 23 -12.90 32.24 13.41
CA LEU A 23 -13.56 33.13 12.44
C LEU A 23 -14.96 33.58 12.91
N LYS A 24 -15.71 32.72 13.61
CA LYS A 24 -16.99 33.05 14.23
C LYS A 24 -16.83 34.06 15.36
N PHE A 25 -15.84 33.88 16.23
CA PHE A 25 -15.55 34.82 17.30
C PHE A 25 -15.30 36.23 16.74
N PHE A 26 -14.47 36.37 15.71
CA PHE A 26 -14.21 37.67 15.08
C PHE A 26 -15.43 38.23 14.32
N ALA A 27 -16.31 37.37 13.78
CA ALA A 27 -17.56 37.82 13.19
C ALA A 27 -18.50 38.45 14.24
N THR A 28 -18.67 37.80 15.40
CA THR A 28 -19.45 38.34 16.52
C THR A 28 -18.83 39.63 17.05
N LYS A 29 -17.49 39.73 17.13
CA LYS A 29 -16.83 40.98 17.53
C LYS A 29 -17.08 42.13 16.56
N ARG A 30 -17.10 41.85 15.25
CA ARG A 30 -17.45 42.84 14.24
C ARG A 30 -18.91 43.33 14.38
N GLU A 31 -19.86 42.46 14.71
CA GLU A 31 -21.26 42.87 14.98
C GLU A 31 -21.36 43.77 16.22
N VAL A 32 -20.60 43.48 17.26
CA VAL A 32 -20.51 44.34 18.45
C VAL A 32 -19.93 45.71 18.08
N PHE A 33 -18.85 45.73 17.29
CA PHE A 33 -18.24 46.98 16.82
C PHE A 33 -19.20 47.83 15.96
N ASP A 34 -19.95 47.20 15.06
CA ASP A 34 -20.99 47.87 14.28
C ASP A 34 -22.08 48.47 15.19
N THR A 35 -22.48 47.73 16.23
CA THR A 35 -23.44 48.20 17.24
C THR A 35 -22.88 49.38 18.05
N GLU A 36 -21.59 49.37 18.39
CA GLU A 36 -20.92 50.44 19.12
C GLU A 36 -20.82 51.72 18.27
N ILE A 37 -20.46 51.62 16.98
CA ILE A 37 -20.47 52.75 16.04
C ILE A 37 -21.89 53.33 15.93
N ALA A 38 -22.89 52.47 15.73
CA ALA A 38 -24.29 52.91 15.69
C ALA A 38 -24.76 53.51 17.03
N GLY A 39 -24.15 53.10 18.15
CA GLY A 39 -24.31 53.72 19.46
C GLY A 39 -23.83 55.16 19.48
N GLN A 40 -22.62 55.44 18.96
CA GLN A 40 -22.06 56.80 18.91
C GLN A 40 -22.98 57.79 18.17
N PHE A 41 -23.55 57.37 17.04
CA PHE A 41 -24.50 58.21 16.32
C PHE A 41 -25.79 58.46 17.10
N ARG A 42 -26.33 57.44 17.77
CA ARG A 42 -27.52 57.57 18.62
C ARG A 42 -27.26 58.47 19.83
N ASP A 43 -26.07 58.41 20.40
CA ASP A 43 -25.68 59.26 21.53
C ASP A 43 -25.59 60.73 21.10
N VAL A 44 -25.02 61.01 19.93
CA VAL A 44 -24.99 62.37 19.36
C VAL A 44 -26.40 62.85 19.01
N GLU A 45 -27.23 61.98 18.43
CA GLU A 45 -28.62 62.27 18.13
C GLU A 45 -29.40 62.64 19.40
N ALA A 46 -29.32 61.81 20.43
CA ALA A 46 -30.02 62.05 21.70
C ALA A 46 -29.49 63.28 22.46
N ALA A 47 -28.19 63.55 22.40
CA ALA A 47 -27.58 64.65 23.14
C ALA A 47 -27.75 66.01 22.48
N ARG A 48 -27.79 66.07 21.13
CA ARG A 48 -27.67 67.33 20.39
C ARG A 48 -28.77 67.59 19.36
N LEU A 49 -29.52 66.59 18.91
CA LEU A 49 -30.60 66.74 17.93
C LEU A 49 -32.01 66.97 18.57
N GLY A 50 -32.09 67.66 19.71
CA GLY A 50 -33.35 67.96 20.41
C GLY A 50 -34.03 69.30 20.11
N ASP A 51 -33.35 70.26 19.51
CA ASP A 51 -33.85 71.61 19.24
C ASP A 51 -34.46 71.74 17.82
N ALA A 52 -35.44 72.63 17.68
CA ALA A 52 -36.16 72.82 16.42
C ALA A 52 -35.40 73.68 15.39
N MET A 53 -34.38 74.43 15.81
CA MET A 53 -33.59 75.30 14.93
C MET A 53 -32.11 75.15 15.24
N TYR A 54 -31.32 74.88 14.20
CA TYR A 54 -29.87 74.79 14.27
C TYR A 54 -29.23 75.83 13.36
N SER A 55 -28.18 76.49 13.84
CA SER A 55 -27.29 77.24 12.95
C SER A 55 -26.40 76.29 12.16
N ILE A 56 -25.81 76.79 11.07
CA ILE A 56 -24.84 76.01 10.28
C ILE A 56 -23.63 75.62 11.13
N ASP A 57 -23.22 76.49 12.05
CA ASP A 57 -22.09 76.24 12.94
C ASP A 57 -22.43 75.15 13.97
N ASP A 58 -23.66 75.10 14.48
CA ASP A 58 -24.12 74.04 15.38
C ASP A 58 -24.12 72.68 14.66
N VAL A 59 -24.68 72.62 13.44
CA VAL A 59 -24.69 71.39 12.64
C VAL A 59 -23.27 70.92 12.34
N ARG A 60 -22.35 71.84 12.01
CA ARG A 60 -20.94 71.50 11.77
C ARG A 60 -20.28 70.94 13.03
N SER A 61 -20.52 71.56 14.19
CA SER A 61 -20.00 71.06 15.48
C SER A 61 -20.52 69.66 15.77
N ILE A 62 -21.82 69.42 15.61
CA ILE A 62 -22.45 68.11 15.84
C ILE A 62 -21.84 67.03 14.94
N LEU A 63 -21.60 67.34 13.65
CA LEU A 63 -21.00 66.40 12.71
C LEU A 63 -19.53 66.11 13.03
N GLU A 64 -18.75 67.10 13.45
CA GLU A 64 -17.36 66.88 13.88
C GLU A 64 -17.29 66.06 15.17
N ASP A 65 -18.19 66.28 16.13
CA ASP A 65 -18.28 65.48 17.35
C ASP A 65 -18.61 64.00 17.03
N ALA A 66 -19.60 63.77 16.15
CA ALA A 66 -19.94 62.42 15.68
C ALA A 66 -18.77 61.74 14.96
N LYS A 67 -18.08 62.49 14.08
CA LYS A 67 -16.92 62.01 13.34
C LYS A 67 -15.79 61.62 14.29
N GLU A 68 -15.47 62.44 15.28
CA GLU A 68 -14.40 62.13 16.23
C GLU A 68 -14.77 60.96 17.13
N GLY A 69 -16.02 60.87 17.61
CA GLY A 69 -16.49 59.73 18.41
C GLY A 69 -16.44 58.39 17.66
N VAL A 70 -16.85 58.38 16.39
CA VAL A 70 -16.76 57.20 15.52
C VAL A 70 -15.29 56.85 15.24
N LYS A 71 -14.46 57.84 14.93
CA LYS A 71 -13.03 57.64 14.67
C LYS A 71 -12.30 57.08 15.89
N GLU A 72 -12.55 57.62 17.08
CA GLU A 72 -11.95 57.13 18.33
C GLU A 72 -12.39 55.69 18.61
N THR A 73 -13.67 55.39 18.47
CA THR A 73 -14.22 54.03 18.64
C THR A 73 -13.58 53.06 17.64
N ALA A 74 -13.45 53.46 16.37
CA ALA A 74 -12.83 52.65 15.33
C ALA A 74 -11.35 52.37 15.57
N LEU A 75 -10.57 53.38 15.97
CA LEU A 75 -9.16 53.20 16.29
C LEU A 75 -8.97 52.27 17.49
N ARG A 76 -9.77 52.44 18.54
CA ARG A 76 -9.72 51.61 19.75
C ARG A 76 -10.01 50.14 19.45
N GLU A 77 -11.07 49.85 18.67
CA GLU A 77 -11.40 48.47 18.33
C GLU A 77 -10.41 47.87 17.31
N LEU A 78 -9.85 48.68 16.38
CA LEU A 78 -8.80 48.21 15.48
C LEU A 78 -7.53 47.81 16.24
N GLU A 79 -7.10 48.63 17.21
CA GLU A 79 -5.96 48.34 18.08
C GLU A 79 -6.19 47.04 18.88
N LYS A 80 -7.36 46.91 19.49
CA LYS A 80 -7.76 45.70 20.21
C LYS A 80 -7.80 44.46 19.31
N HIS A 81 -8.30 44.58 18.07
CA HIS A 81 -8.26 43.51 17.08
C HIS A 81 -6.83 43.10 16.71
N ALA A 82 -5.94 44.07 16.51
CA ALA A 82 -4.53 43.82 16.22
C ALA A 82 -3.86 43.08 17.39
N ASN A 83 -4.11 43.52 18.63
CA ASN A 83 -3.59 42.88 19.85
C ASN A 83 -4.13 41.45 20.03
N MET A 84 -5.43 41.23 19.77
CA MET A 84 -6.02 39.88 19.82
C MET A 84 -5.42 38.95 18.75
N ALA A 85 -5.24 39.46 17.52
CA ALA A 85 -4.61 38.68 16.46
C ALA A 85 -3.15 38.34 16.80
N GLY A 86 -2.40 39.31 17.34
CA GLY A 86 -1.04 39.11 17.84
C GLY A 86 -0.96 38.03 18.92
N LEU A 87 -1.86 38.04 19.89
CA LEU A 87 -1.92 37.04 20.96
C LEU A 87 -2.19 35.63 20.41
N VAL A 88 -3.06 35.49 19.42
CA VAL A 88 -3.33 34.19 18.80
C VAL A 88 -2.12 33.69 18.01
N LEU A 89 -1.42 34.58 17.29
CA LEU A 89 -0.17 34.22 16.63
C LEU A 89 0.88 33.75 17.65
N GLU A 90 1.05 34.47 18.76
CA GLU A 90 1.97 34.10 19.85
C GLU A 90 1.65 32.69 20.37
N GLN A 91 0.37 32.39 20.64
CA GLN A 91 -0.05 31.06 21.08
C GLN A 91 0.26 29.96 20.05
N VAL A 92 0.04 30.24 18.76
CA VAL A 92 0.34 29.31 17.67
C VAL A 92 1.83 29.04 17.56
N PHE A 93 2.69 30.06 17.63
CA PHE A 93 4.14 29.90 17.62
C PHE A 93 4.64 29.18 18.87
N ALA A 94 4.14 29.51 20.06
CA ALA A 94 4.51 28.82 21.28
C ALA A 94 4.18 27.32 21.20
N ALA A 95 2.98 26.98 20.69
CA ALA A 95 2.59 25.59 20.46
C ALA A 95 3.46 24.89 19.41
N SER A 96 3.87 25.59 18.34
CA SER A 96 4.71 25.01 17.29
C SER A 96 6.12 24.74 17.79
N ILE A 97 6.70 25.63 18.59
CA ILE A 97 8.02 25.46 19.21
C ILE A 97 8.02 24.23 20.13
N ILE A 98 6.98 24.07 20.96
CA ILE A 98 6.80 22.88 21.80
C ILE A 98 6.69 21.60 20.94
N GLY A 99 6.03 21.70 19.79
CA GLY A 99 5.90 20.62 18.82
C GLY A 99 7.14 20.36 17.96
N GLY A 100 8.19 21.19 18.08
CA GLY A 100 9.39 21.11 17.22
C GLY A 100 9.13 21.51 15.76
N LEU A 101 8.09 22.30 15.49
CA LEU A 101 7.74 22.82 14.17
C LEU A 101 8.15 24.29 14.05
N GLU A 102 8.97 24.58 13.05
CA GLU A 102 9.30 25.93 12.65
C GLU A 102 8.20 26.47 11.72
N LEU A 103 7.46 27.48 12.19
CA LEU A 103 6.44 28.16 11.40
C LEU A 103 7.03 29.43 10.78
N ASN A 104 6.69 29.70 9.53
CA ASN A 104 7.02 30.96 8.86
C ASN A 104 5.72 31.60 8.34
N ILE A 105 5.53 32.88 8.63
CA ILE A 105 4.36 33.64 8.17
C ILE A 105 4.73 34.37 6.88
N ASP A 106 4.04 34.01 5.80
CA ASP A 106 4.12 34.73 4.54
C ASP A 106 3.07 35.85 4.49
N LEU A 107 3.52 37.08 4.76
CA LEU A 107 2.68 38.28 4.71
C LEU A 107 2.24 38.64 3.28
N SER A 108 2.92 38.15 2.25
CA SER A 108 2.53 38.40 0.85
C SER A 108 1.16 37.79 0.53
N ARG A 109 0.78 36.74 1.26
CA ARG A 109 -0.49 36.04 1.08
C ARG A 109 -1.64 36.62 1.89
N THR A 110 -1.37 37.50 2.86
CA THR A 110 -2.42 38.10 3.69
C THR A 110 -3.22 39.17 2.95
N GLU A 111 -2.70 39.69 1.83
CA GLU A 111 -3.35 40.67 0.97
C GLU A 111 -3.99 40.04 -0.29
N ASP A 112 -3.84 38.73 -0.50
CA ASP A 112 -4.44 38.02 -1.63
C ASP A 112 -5.97 37.97 -1.51
N ALA A 113 -6.66 38.74 -2.34
CA ALA A 113 -8.12 38.83 -2.39
C ALA A 113 -8.80 37.46 -2.58
N ALA A 114 -8.21 36.56 -3.37
CA ALA A 114 -8.77 35.23 -3.59
C ALA A 114 -8.61 34.33 -2.35
N ALA A 115 -7.49 34.46 -1.61
CA ALA A 115 -7.33 33.81 -0.32
C ALA A 115 -8.31 34.34 0.72
N LEU A 116 -8.49 35.66 0.79
CA LEU A 116 -9.46 36.31 1.69
C LEU A 116 -10.90 35.88 1.38
N GLU A 117 -11.27 35.77 0.11
CA GLU A 117 -12.60 35.30 -0.30
C GLU A 117 -12.84 33.84 0.12
N ARG A 118 -11.84 32.96 -0.04
CA ARG A 118 -11.92 31.57 0.43
C ARG A 118 -12.11 31.49 1.94
N VAL A 119 -11.36 32.28 2.71
CA VAL A 119 -11.54 32.36 4.17
C VAL A 119 -12.92 32.93 4.51
N GLY A 120 -13.42 33.89 3.74
CA GLY A 120 -14.79 34.39 3.83
C GLY A 120 -15.85 33.29 3.66
N LYS A 121 -15.65 32.39 2.68
CA LYS A 121 -16.54 31.23 2.45
C LYS A 121 -16.50 30.21 3.59
N LEU A 122 -15.37 30.06 4.29
CA LEU A 122 -15.28 29.24 5.51
C LEU A 122 -16.15 29.78 6.65
N LYS A 123 -16.43 31.08 6.69
CA LYS A 123 -17.38 31.70 7.64
C LYS A 123 -18.83 31.30 7.34
N LEU A 124 -19.15 31.06 6.07
CA LEU A 124 -20.49 30.80 5.53
C LEU A 124 -20.85 29.32 5.44
N LEU A 125 -19.92 28.40 5.71
CA LEU A 125 -20.22 26.98 5.90
C LEU A 125 -20.92 26.80 7.25
N ASP A 126 -22.17 27.23 7.22
CA ASP A 126 -23.13 27.16 8.28
C ASP A 126 -23.47 25.69 8.56
N ARG A 127 -24.00 25.42 9.75
CA ARG A 127 -24.35 24.09 10.27
C ARG A 127 -25.09 23.18 9.26
N LYS A 128 -25.80 23.77 8.28
CA LYS A 128 -26.48 23.10 7.16
C LYS A 128 -25.53 22.40 6.19
N ALA A 129 -24.44 23.03 5.77
CA ALA A 129 -23.48 22.38 4.87
C ALA A 129 -22.76 21.21 5.56
N LEU A 130 -22.59 21.28 6.89
CA LEU A 130 -22.06 20.19 7.70
C LEU A 130 -23.08 19.06 7.89
N GLU A 131 -24.38 19.38 8.04
CA GLU A 131 -25.45 18.39 8.03
C GLU A 131 -25.58 17.69 6.67
N ASP A 132 -25.47 18.44 5.58
CA ASP A 132 -25.56 17.91 4.22
C ASP A 132 -24.34 17.05 3.89
N THR A 133 -23.13 17.49 4.26
CA THR A 133 -21.92 16.65 4.13
C THR A 133 -21.95 15.44 5.07
N LYS A 134 -22.51 15.53 6.28
CA LYS A 134 -22.73 14.37 7.16
C LYS A 134 -23.75 13.38 6.58
N ARG A 135 -24.83 13.87 5.97
CA ARG A 135 -25.83 13.03 5.29
C ARG A 135 -25.23 12.35 4.06
N MET A 136 -24.42 13.05 3.28
CA MET A 136 -23.69 12.48 2.16
C MET A 136 -22.63 11.48 2.61
N ALA A 137 -21.90 11.76 3.68
CA ALA A 137 -20.92 10.84 4.27
C ALA A 137 -21.59 9.58 4.85
N ALA A 138 -22.75 9.72 5.49
CA ALA A 138 -23.54 8.57 5.97
C ALA A 138 -24.03 7.70 4.81
N ALA A 139 -24.56 8.31 3.74
CA ALA A 139 -24.97 7.58 2.54
C ALA A 139 -23.77 6.90 1.83
N GLN A 140 -22.60 7.53 1.84
CA GLN A 140 -21.37 6.92 1.34
C GLN A 140 -20.87 5.77 2.23
N LEU A 141 -21.01 5.87 3.56
CA LEU A 141 -20.66 4.79 4.48
C LEU A 141 -21.54 3.56 4.28
N ASP A 142 -22.84 3.76 4.04
CA ASP A 142 -23.76 2.67 3.72
C ASP A 142 -23.44 2.02 2.37
N SER A 143 -23.06 2.82 1.37
CA SER A 143 -22.56 2.32 0.09
C SER A 143 -21.23 1.57 0.25
N LEU A 144 -20.31 2.06 1.07
CA LEU A 144 -19.02 1.44 1.32
C LEU A 144 -19.17 0.14 2.11
N ASN A 145 -20.08 0.09 3.09
CA ASN A 145 -20.43 -1.12 3.84
C ASN A 145 -21.07 -2.17 2.93
N ALA A 146 -21.94 -1.76 2.00
CA ALA A 146 -22.50 -2.66 0.98
C ALA A 146 -21.41 -3.20 0.03
N GLN A 147 -20.46 -2.35 -0.38
CA GLN A 147 -19.31 -2.77 -1.19
C GLN A 147 -18.38 -3.70 -0.40
N HIS A 148 -18.11 -3.43 0.88
CA HIS A 148 -17.30 -4.26 1.74
C HIS A 148 -17.93 -5.64 1.95
N LEU A 149 -19.25 -5.70 2.16
CA LEU A 149 -19.98 -6.96 2.25
C LEU A 149 -19.91 -7.76 0.92
N LYS A 150 -19.98 -7.07 -0.22
CA LYS A 150 -19.81 -7.69 -1.54
C LYS A 150 -18.38 -8.19 -1.74
N LEU A 151 -17.38 -7.45 -1.29
CA LEU A 151 -15.97 -7.85 -1.35
C LEU A 151 -15.71 -9.07 -0.47
N MET A 152 -16.22 -9.07 0.76
CA MET A 152 -16.12 -10.21 1.69
C MET A 152 -16.75 -11.48 1.12
N LYS A 153 -17.89 -11.39 0.44
CA LYS A 153 -18.48 -12.54 -0.27
C LYS A 153 -17.56 -13.04 -1.37
N ARG A 154 -17.01 -12.14 -2.18
CA ARG A 154 -16.09 -12.50 -3.28
C ARG A 154 -14.78 -13.10 -2.77
N VAL A 155 -14.25 -12.62 -1.64
CA VAL A 155 -13.07 -13.22 -1.00
C VAL A 155 -13.38 -14.65 -0.55
N LYS A 156 -14.50 -14.88 0.13
CA LYS A 156 -14.92 -16.24 0.53
C LYS A 156 -15.11 -17.18 -0.65
N GLU A 157 -15.70 -16.68 -1.75
CA GLU A 157 -15.86 -17.44 -2.99
C GLU A 157 -14.50 -17.79 -3.62
N LEU A 158 -13.55 -16.85 -3.61
CA LEU A 158 -12.20 -17.08 -4.13
C LEU A 158 -11.41 -18.05 -3.24
N GLU A 159 -11.51 -17.96 -1.92
CA GLU A 159 -10.90 -18.90 -0.98
C GLU A 159 -11.43 -20.31 -1.20
N ALA A 160 -12.76 -20.48 -1.32
CA ALA A 160 -13.37 -21.77 -1.61
C ALA A 160 -12.92 -22.33 -2.98
N ALA A 161 -12.80 -21.47 -4.00
CA ALA A 161 -12.30 -21.87 -5.32
C ALA A 161 -10.81 -22.24 -5.28
N GLN A 162 -10.01 -21.55 -4.47
CA GLN A 162 -8.60 -21.84 -4.27
C GLN A 162 -8.40 -23.17 -3.55
N GLU A 163 -9.19 -23.45 -2.50
CA GLU A 163 -9.18 -24.74 -1.81
C GLU A 163 -9.56 -25.89 -2.76
N ALA A 164 -10.60 -25.70 -3.59
CA ALA A 164 -11.00 -26.70 -4.58
C ALA A 164 -9.87 -26.98 -5.59
N ARG A 165 -9.20 -25.93 -6.10
CA ARG A 165 -8.05 -26.07 -7.02
C ARG A 165 -6.86 -26.75 -6.36
N MET A 166 -6.57 -26.46 -5.09
CA MET A 166 -5.50 -27.12 -4.35
C MET A 166 -5.77 -28.61 -4.18
N LEU A 167 -7.02 -28.99 -3.92
CA LEU A 167 -7.42 -30.39 -3.78
C LEU A 167 -7.35 -31.13 -5.12
N GLU A 168 -7.71 -30.48 -6.21
CA GLU A 168 -7.56 -31.03 -7.58
C GLU A 168 -6.08 -31.19 -7.96
N ALA A 169 -5.24 -30.19 -7.68
CA ALA A 169 -3.80 -30.27 -7.90
C ALA A 169 -3.14 -31.37 -7.05
N ALA A 170 -3.60 -31.58 -5.82
CA ALA A 170 -3.12 -32.68 -4.97
C ALA A 170 -3.47 -34.05 -5.57
N LYS A 171 -4.68 -34.21 -6.14
CA LYS A 171 -5.07 -35.45 -6.83
C LYS A 171 -4.23 -35.68 -8.08
N ALA A 172 -4.04 -34.64 -8.91
CA ALA A 172 -3.21 -34.73 -10.11
C ALA A 172 -1.75 -35.08 -9.77
N ASN A 173 -1.18 -34.51 -8.71
CA ASN A 173 0.17 -34.85 -8.25
C ASN A 173 0.26 -36.30 -7.76
N ALA A 174 -0.74 -36.77 -7.00
CA ALA A 174 -0.76 -38.16 -6.55
C ALA A 174 -0.85 -39.15 -7.73
N GLU A 175 -1.58 -38.78 -8.79
CA GLU A 175 -1.64 -39.55 -10.03
C GLU A 175 -0.33 -39.53 -10.79
N ALA A 176 0.32 -38.36 -10.91
CA ALA A 176 1.65 -38.24 -11.52
C ALA A 176 2.71 -39.08 -10.77
N ASP A 177 2.66 -39.13 -9.45
CA ASP A 177 3.58 -39.95 -8.65
C ASP A 177 3.33 -41.45 -8.82
N ARG A 178 2.07 -41.88 -8.96
CA ARG A 178 1.74 -43.27 -9.33
C ARG A 178 2.29 -43.63 -10.71
N LEU A 179 2.07 -42.77 -11.71
CA LEU A 179 2.58 -42.99 -13.07
C LEU A 179 4.12 -43.03 -13.10
N ARG A 180 4.80 -42.20 -12.29
CA ARG A 180 6.27 -42.25 -12.15
C ARG A 180 6.74 -43.55 -11.51
N ALA A 181 6.05 -44.07 -10.50
CA ALA A 181 6.37 -45.34 -9.88
C ALA A 181 6.21 -46.50 -10.88
N ASP A 182 5.07 -46.54 -11.59
CA ASP A 182 4.79 -47.53 -12.63
C ASP A 182 5.83 -47.48 -13.75
N HIS A 183 6.21 -46.28 -14.21
CA HIS A 183 7.27 -46.11 -15.18
C HIS A 183 8.63 -46.63 -14.66
N GLY A 184 8.98 -46.34 -13.41
CA GLY A 184 10.18 -46.87 -12.77
C GLY A 184 10.20 -48.40 -12.71
N ASP A 185 9.07 -49.04 -12.42
CA ASP A 185 8.96 -50.50 -12.42
C ASP A 185 9.05 -51.11 -13.82
N LEU A 186 8.46 -50.44 -14.83
CA LEU A 186 8.59 -50.86 -16.22
C LEU A 186 10.04 -50.74 -16.73
N VAL A 187 10.76 -49.68 -16.35
CA VAL A 187 12.19 -49.52 -16.68
C VAL A 187 13.02 -50.65 -16.06
N ARG A 188 12.83 -50.96 -14.77
CA ARG A 188 13.52 -52.09 -14.12
C ARG A 188 13.22 -53.44 -14.79
N ARG A 189 11.97 -53.66 -15.20
CA ARG A 189 11.57 -54.87 -15.93
C ARG A 189 12.23 -54.95 -17.32
N LEU A 190 12.33 -53.82 -18.01
CA LEU A 190 13.05 -53.73 -19.29
C LEU A 190 14.54 -54.02 -19.11
N GLU A 191 15.20 -53.39 -18.14
CA GLU A 191 16.61 -53.64 -17.83
C GLU A 191 16.86 -55.10 -17.46
N ALA A 192 15.99 -55.72 -16.65
CA ALA A 192 16.09 -57.13 -16.30
C ALA A 192 15.88 -58.06 -17.50
N ALA A 193 14.93 -57.73 -18.40
CA ALA A 193 14.70 -58.48 -19.62
C ALA A 193 15.85 -58.32 -20.62
N GLU A 194 16.44 -57.13 -20.74
CA GLU A 194 17.63 -56.86 -21.55
C GLU A 194 18.85 -57.63 -21.00
N ALA A 195 19.10 -57.59 -19.69
CA ALA A 195 20.16 -58.38 -19.05
C ALA A 195 19.96 -59.90 -19.22
N ALA A 196 18.72 -60.39 -19.12
CA ALA A 196 18.40 -61.80 -19.38
C ALA A 196 18.61 -62.19 -20.86
N ALA A 197 18.28 -61.30 -21.79
CA ALA A 197 18.52 -61.50 -23.22
C ALA A 197 20.02 -61.47 -23.55
N GLU A 198 20.80 -60.57 -22.94
CA GLU A 198 22.27 -60.54 -23.07
C GLU A 198 22.93 -61.79 -22.47
N ALA A 199 22.47 -62.26 -21.31
CA ALA A 199 22.94 -63.51 -20.72
C ALA A 199 22.61 -64.74 -21.60
N ALA A 200 21.42 -64.77 -22.20
CA ALA A 200 21.04 -65.81 -23.16
C ALA A 200 21.86 -65.76 -24.46
N ALA A 201 22.16 -64.55 -24.97
CA ALA A 201 23.03 -64.36 -26.12
C ALA A 201 24.48 -64.76 -25.82
N GLY A 202 25.00 -64.45 -24.63
CA GLY A 202 26.32 -64.86 -24.16
C GLY A 202 26.44 -66.38 -23.96
N ALA A 203 25.39 -67.04 -23.45
CA ALA A 203 25.34 -68.50 -23.34
C ALA A 203 25.26 -69.20 -24.71
N SER A 204 24.63 -68.59 -25.71
CA SER A 204 24.60 -69.10 -27.10
C SER A 204 25.93 -68.93 -27.84
N ALA A 205 26.81 -68.03 -27.41
CA ALA A 205 28.13 -67.81 -28.01
C ALA A 205 29.22 -68.74 -27.46
N ALA A 206 28.96 -69.45 -26.36
CA ALA A 206 29.92 -70.34 -25.67
C ALA A 206 29.76 -71.83 -26.03
N ALA A 207 28.88 -72.20 -26.96
CA ALA A 207 28.73 -73.60 -27.41
C ALA A 207 29.69 -73.93 -28.57
N PRO A 208 30.62 -74.90 -28.43
CA PRO A 208 31.49 -75.34 -29.52
C PRO A 208 30.74 -76.22 -30.52
N ALA A 209 31.08 -76.07 -31.79
CA ALA A 209 30.50 -76.78 -32.93
C ALA A 209 30.76 -78.30 -32.91
N ALA A 210 29.68 -79.10 -32.89
CA ALA A 210 29.56 -80.42 -33.55
C ALA A 210 28.11 -80.94 -33.50
N ALA A 211 27.53 -81.25 -34.66
CA ALA A 211 26.19 -81.85 -34.90
C ALA A 211 26.26 -83.42 -34.84
N PRO A 212 25.17 -84.25 -35.02
CA PRO A 212 23.86 -83.97 -35.64
C PRO A 212 22.58 -84.68 -35.08
N ALA A 213 21.42 -84.35 -35.70
CA ALA A 213 20.14 -85.10 -35.82
C ALA A 213 18.95 -84.84 -34.84
N ALA A 214 18.04 -83.92 -35.27
CA ALA A 214 16.54 -83.90 -35.32
C ALA A 214 15.64 -84.78 -34.39
N PRO A 215 14.30 -84.52 -34.27
CA PRO A 215 13.52 -83.25 -34.30
C PRO A 215 12.42 -83.13 -33.19
N SER A 216 12.00 -81.91 -32.82
CA SER A 216 10.59 -81.47 -32.58
C SER A 216 10.54 -80.15 -31.77
N ALA A 217 9.60 -79.28 -32.16
CA ALA A 217 9.46 -77.85 -31.84
C ALA A 217 8.96 -77.54 -30.39
N PRO A 218 8.72 -76.28 -29.97
CA PRO A 218 8.92 -74.98 -30.65
C PRO A 218 9.61 -73.90 -29.77
N ALA A 219 10.78 -73.40 -30.17
CA ALA A 219 11.42 -72.23 -29.55
C ALA A 219 11.20 -70.85 -30.23
N PRO A 220 10.60 -70.68 -31.44
CA PRO A 220 10.45 -69.34 -32.03
C PRO A 220 9.22 -68.58 -31.50
N ALA A 221 8.25 -69.24 -30.86
CA ALA A 221 7.06 -68.58 -30.35
C ALA A 221 7.33 -67.77 -29.07
N ALA A 222 8.17 -68.27 -28.17
CA ALA A 222 8.48 -67.59 -26.92
C ALA A 222 9.37 -66.35 -27.13
N THR A 223 10.36 -66.44 -28.03
CA THR A 223 11.22 -65.29 -28.36
C THR A 223 10.50 -64.24 -29.21
N ALA A 224 9.63 -64.66 -30.15
CA ALA A 224 8.77 -63.73 -30.89
C ALA A 224 7.69 -63.09 -30.01
N SER A 225 7.15 -63.83 -29.03
CA SER A 225 6.19 -63.29 -28.04
C SER A 225 6.86 -62.27 -27.12
N LEU A 226 8.09 -62.52 -26.66
CA LEU A 226 8.84 -61.58 -25.83
C LEU A 226 9.31 -60.35 -26.62
N SER A 227 9.68 -60.50 -27.91
CA SER A 227 10.01 -59.35 -28.75
C SER A 227 8.79 -58.49 -29.06
N ALA A 228 7.63 -59.10 -29.33
CA ALA A 228 6.38 -58.39 -29.54
C ALA A 228 5.91 -57.66 -28.27
N GLU A 229 6.07 -58.28 -27.09
CA GLU A 229 5.77 -57.64 -25.80
C GLU A 229 6.72 -56.48 -25.51
N ARG A 230 8.02 -56.62 -25.82
CA ARG A 230 9.00 -55.54 -25.69
C ARG A 230 8.69 -54.36 -26.62
N ASP A 231 8.31 -54.63 -27.87
CA ASP A 231 8.00 -53.58 -28.83
C ASP A 231 6.69 -52.86 -28.44
N SER A 232 5.70 -53.59 -27.92
CA SER A 232 4.47 -53.01 -27.35
C SER A 232 4.74 -52.15 -26.10
N LEU A 233 5.66 -52.58 -25.23
CA LEU A 233 6.08 -51.79 -24.06
C LEU A 233 6.87 -50.53 -24.45
N ARG A 234 7.67 -50.60 -25.52
CA ARG A 234 8.38 -49.42 -26.07
C ARG A 234 7.42 -48.40 -26.66
N GLU A 235 6.42 -48.85 -27.43
CA GLU A 235 5.40 -47.96 -27.99
C GLU A 235 4.57 -47.29 -26.89
N ARG A 236 4.21 -48.04 -25.83
CA ARG A 236 3.49 -47.48 -24.68
C ARG A 236 4.32 -46.48 -23.88
N ASN A 237 5.62 -46.74 -23.70
CA ASN A 237 6.54 -45.77 -23.07
C ASN A 237 6.70 -44.50 -23.92
N ALA A 238 6.77 -44.63 -25.24
CA ALA A 238 6.82 -43.46 -26.13
C ALA A 238 5.55 -42.59 -25.99
N SER A 239 4.36 -43.22 -25.94
CA SER A 239 3.08 -42.53 -25.71
C SER A 239 3.04 -41.81 -24.35
N LEU A 240 3.53 -42.43 -23.28
CA LEU A 240 3.55 -41.81 -21.96
C LEU A 240 4.53 -40.65 -21.86
N VAL A 241 5.66 -40.70 -22.57
CA VAL A 241 6.61 -39.58 -22.65
C VAL A 241 5.97 -38.37 -23.34
N THR A 242 5.24 -38.59 -24.45
CA THR A 242 4.54 -37.50 -25.14
C THR A 242 3.44 -36.89 -24.26
N GLU A 243 2.66 -37.71 -23.54
CA GLU A 243 1.63 -37.21 -22.62
C GLU A 243 2.23 -36.39 -21.47
N LEU A 244 3.40 -36.78 -20.94
CA LEU A 244 4.12 -36.01 -19.92
C LEU A 244 4.67 -34.68 -20.45
N GLU A 245 5.09 -34.62 -21.70
CA GLU A 245 5.52 -33.38 -22.33
C GLU A 245 4.35 -32.43 -22.57
N ASP A 246 3.20 -32.95 -23.01
CA ASP A 246 1.97 -32.18 -23.18
C ASP A 246 1.46 -31.61 -21.84
N LEU A 247 1.39 -32.42 -20.79
CA LEU A 247 0.99 -31.96 -19.45
C LEU A 247 1.96 -30.92 -18.87
N LYS A 248 3.27 -31.06 -19.14
CA LYS A 248 4.27 -30.02 -18.76
C LYS A 248 4.04 -28.72 -19.52
N ALA A 249 3.73 -28.79 -20.81
CA ALA A 249 3.41 -27.61 -21.61
C ALA A 249 2.12 -26.93 -21.10
N GLU A 250 1.11 -27.70 -20.73
CA GLU A 250 -0.15 -27.19 -20.18
C GLU A 250 0.03 -26.52 -18.81
N LEU A 251 0.87 -27.10 -17.94
CA LEU A 251 1.25 -26.50 -16.66
C LEU A 251 2.03 -25.19 -16.85
N ALA A 252 2.95 -25.15 -17.82
CA ALA A 252 3.68 -23.93 -18.17
C ALA A 252 2.75 -22.84 -18.72
N ALA A 253 1.76 -23.21 -19.54
CA ALA A 253 0.75 -22.29 -20.05
C ALA A 253 -0.14 -21.73 -18.92
N CYS A 254 -0.57 -22.57 -17.98
CA CYS A 254 -1.33 -22.12 -16.79
C CYS A 254 -0.51 -21.16 -15.91
N GLN A 255 0.78 -21.44 -15.70
CA GLN A 255 1.67 -20.56 -14.95
C GLN A 255 1.92 -19.22 -15.66
N ALA A 256 1.99 -19.22 -17.00
CA ALA A 256 2.09 -18.01 -17.80
C ALA A 256 0.80 -17.17 -17.76
N ALA A 257 -0.38 -17.81 -17.85
CA ALA A 257 -1.67 -17.15 -17.73
C ALA A 257 -1.86 -16.49 -16.36
N GLY A 258 -1.37 -17.12 -15.28
CA GLY A 258 -1.35 -16.53 -13.94
C GLY A 258 -0.51 -15.25 -13.82
N ARG A 259 0.53 -15.09 -14.66
CA ARG A 259 1.38 -13.87 -14.71
C ARG A 259 0.82 -12.76 -15.59
N GLY A 260 -0.04 -13.09 -16.56
CA GLY A 260 -0.66 -12.10 -17.47
C GLY A 260 -1.71 -11.21 -16.80
N SER A 261 -2.29 -11.67 -15.68
CA SER A 261 -3.28 -10.93 -14.90
C SER A 261 -2.72 -9.73 -14.13
N ASP A 262 -1.39 -9.66 -13.93
CA ASP A 262 -0.74 -8.61 -13.13
C ASP A 262 -0.08 -7.51 -14.00
N ALA A 263 -0.23 -7.57 -15.33
CA ALA A 263 0.48 -6.71 -16.28
C ALA A 263 -0.40 -5.70 -17.04
N ASP A 264 -1.71 -5.62 -16.77
CA ASP A 264 -2.60 -4.62 -17.39
C ASP A 264 -2.89 -3.46 -16.42
N GLY A 265 -1.90 -2.56 -16.30
CA GLY A 265 -1.96 -1.36 -15.48
C GLY A 265 -0.82 -0.44 -15.88
N GLY A 266 -1.00 0.25 -17.00
CA GLY A 266 0.06 0.91 -17.76
C GLY A 266 0.83 2.03 -17.04
N ALA A 267 2.04 2.25 -17.54
CA ALA A 267 2.61 3.57 -17.78
C ALA A 267 3.83 3.40 -18.70
N GLU A 268 3.72 3.95 -19.89
CA GLU A 268 4.79 4.15 -20.86
C GLU A 268 5.92 4.97 -20.21
N ASP A 269 7.16 4.54 -20.41
CA ASP A 269 8.19 5.41 -20.96
C ASP A 269 9.38 4.57 -21.42
N THR A 270 9.64 4.71 -22.71
CA THR A 270 10.69 4.07 -23.48
C THR A 270 11.91 4.98 -23.45
N GLU A 271 13.07 4.50 -23.01
CA GLU A 271 14.34 4.80 -23.70
C GLU A 271 15.48 3.84 -23.26
N ALA A 272 16.24 3.43 -24.27
CA ALA A 272 17.62 2.92 -24.28
C ALA A 272 17.98 1.51 -23.71
N SER A 273 18.31 0.62 -24.64
CA SER A 273 19.14 -0.62 -24.52
C SER A 273 20.66 -0.26 -24.45
N PRO A 274 21.65 -1.18 -24.26
CA PRO A 274 21.59 -2.66 -24.19
C PRO A 274 22.52 -3.37 -23.17
N ALA A 275 22.30 -4.69 -23.05
CA ALA A 275 23.26 -5.78 -22.72
C ALA A 275 24.04 -5.77 -21.38
N SER A 276 23.64 -6.67 -20.46
CA SER A 276 24.45 -7.84 -20.08
C SER A 276 23.63 -8.79 -19.20
N GLY A 277 23.84 -10.10 -19.38
CA GLY A 277 23.12 -11.15 -18.68
C GLY A 277 23.48 -11.24 -17.21
N ALA A 278 22.48 -10.98 -16.37
CA ALA A 278 22.21 -11.65 -15.10
C ALA A 278 20.85 -11.11 -14.63
N ALA A 279 19.79 -11.91 -14.79
CA ALA A 279 18.46 -11.51 -14.35
C ALA A 279 18.39 -11.57 -12.81
N ALA A 280 18.99 -10.57 -12.16
CA ALA A 280 18.60 -10.20 -10.81
C ALA A 280 17.10 -9.85 -10.86
N PRO A 281 16.28 -10.31 -9.89
CA PRO A 281 14.87 -9.96 -9.85
C PRO A 281 14.77 -8.44 -9.92
N ARG A 282 13.95 -7.91 -10.85
CA ARG A 282 13.73 -6.48 -10.98
C ARG A 282 13.08 -5.98 -9.70
N ILE A 283 13.94 -5.59 -8.75
CA ILE A 283 13.56 -4.99 -7.48
C ILE A 283 12.80 -3.71 -7.84
N THR A 284 11.48 -3.75 -7.66
CA THR A 284 10.57 -2.66 -7.98
C THR A 284 11.06 -1.36 -7.33
N LYS A 285 10.83 -0.20 -7.96
CA LYS A 285 11.22 1.11 -7.38
C LYS A 285 10.66 1.30 -5.96
N GLN A 286 9.50 0.69 -5.68
CA GLN A 286 8.92 0.59 -4.34
C GLN A 286 9.79 -0.22 -3.37
N PHE A 287 10.34 -1.37 -3.78
CA PHE A 287 11.24 -2.16 -2.94
C PHE A 287 12.60 -1.49 -2.74
N GLN A 288 13.10 -0.70 -3.70
CA GLN A 288 14.30 0.13 -3.50
C GLN A 288 14.06 1.21 -2.44
N ARG A 289 12.94 1.94 -2.52
CA ARG A 289 12.53 2.90 -1.47
C ARG A 289 12.32 2.22 -0.12
N MET A 290 11.70 1.04 -0.09
CA MET A 290 11.49 0.28 1.14
C MET A 290 12.82 -0.20 1.74
N ARG A 291 13.79 -0.61 0.90
CA ARG A 291 15.13 -1.00 1.34
C ARG A 291 15.92 0.16 1.92
N GLU A 292 15.83 1.35 1.32
CA GLU A 292 16.43 2.58 1.87
C GLU A 292 15.79 2.97 3.20
N MET A 293 14.46 2.89 3.30
CA MET A 293 13.74 3.16 4.54
C MET A 293 14.07 2.14 5.64
N LEU A 294 14.19 0.86 5.30
CA LEU A 294 14.61 -0.20 6.24
C LEU A 294 16.04 0.05 6.73
N LYS A 295 16.98 0.39 5.84
CA LYS A 295 18.35 0.76 6.24
C LYS A 295 18.37 1.96 7.20
N ALA A 296 17.61 3.01 6.89
CA ALA A 296 17.50 4.19 7.74
C ALA A 296 16.92 3.86 9.13
N LYS A 297 15.85 3.04 9.18
CA LYS A 297 15.26 2.59 10.45
C LYS A 297 16.20 1.67 11.24
N THR A 298 16.91 0.75 10.58
CA THR A 298 17.91 -0.10 11.25
C THR A 298 19.02 0.75 11.88
N GLN A 299 19.45 1.82 11.22
CA GLN A 299 20.47 2.72 11.73
C GLN A 299 19.96 3.54 12.93
N GLN A 300 18.71 4.02 12.88
CA GLN A 300 18.05 4.66 14.02
C GLN A 300 17.92 3.70 15.21
N VAL A 301 17.54 2.43 14.98
CA VAL A 301 17.46 1.41 16.03
C VAL A 301 18.84 1.14 16.64
N LYS A 302 19.90 1.08 15.82
CA LYS A 302 21.28 0.96 16.33
C LYS A 302 21.66 2.16 17.20
N THR A 303 21.41 3.40 16.74
CA THR A 303 21.68 4.59 17.54
C THR A 303 20.88 4.63 18.84
N LEU A 304 19.62 4.20 18.82
CA LEU A 304 18.79 4.09 20.02
C LEU A 304 19.32 3.02 20.96
N ARG A 305 19.70 1.83 20.48
CA ARG A 305 20.34 0.79 21.30
C ARG A 305 21.64 1.28 21.93
N THR A 306 22.49 1.98 21.18
CA THR A 306 23.73 2.57 21.74
C THR A 306 23.44 3.68 22.76
N ARG A 307 22.35 4.43 22.59
CA ARG A 307 21.93 5.43 23.58
C ARG A 307 21.32 4.78 24.82
N LEU A 308 20.41 3.82 24.67
CA LEU A 308 19.80 3.06 25.77
C LEU A 308 20.86 2.27 26.56
N SER A 309 21.84 1.69 25.88
CA SER A 309 22.98 0.99 26.53
C SER A 309 23.82 1.91 27.43
N LYS A 310 23.74 3.25 27.28
CA LYS A 310 24.37 4.20 28.22
C LYS A 310 23.54 4.42 29.50
N TYR A 311 22.25 4.10 29.48
CA TYR A 311 21.32 4.34 30.58
C TYR A 311 20.88 3.05 31.29
N GLU A 312 21.15 1.88 30.71
CA GLU A 312 20.91 0.55 31.30
C GLU A 312 22.17 -0.33 31.18
N PRO A 313 23.23 -0.09 31.98
CA PRO A 313 24.46 -0.88 31.87
C PRO A 313 24.36 -2.31 32.46
N ASP A 314 23.28 -2.66 33.18
CA ASP A 314 23.13 -3.98 33.79
C ASP A 314 21.65 -4.40 33.79
N ASP A 315 21.20 -5.05 32.72
CA ASP A 315 20.49 -6.32 32.80
C ASP A 315 20.18 -6.85 31.39
N VAL A 316 20.28 -8.16 31.25
CA VAL A 316 20.12 -8.96 30.02
C VAL A 316 21.36 -9.06 29.13
N LYS A 317 22.25 -10.00 29.49
CA LYS A 317 23.05 -10.75 28.52
C LYS A 317 22.09 -11.45 27.54
N VAL A 318 21.93 -10.92 26.34
CA VAL A 318 21.42 -11.70 25.20
C VAL A 318 22.62 -12.11 24.37
N VAL A 319 22.80 -13.43 24.34
CA VAL A 319 23.72 -14.27 23.58
C VAL A 319 24.08 -13.67 22.21
N ASP A 320 25.38 -13.38 22.02
CA ASP A 320 25.98 -13.26 20.70
C ASP A 320 25.97 -14.64 20.04
N GLU A 321 25.02 -14.90 19.14
CA GLU A 321 25.19 -15.93 18.11
C GLU A 321 26.13 -15.37 17.04
N ALA A 322 27.43 -15.49 17.30
CA ALA A 322 28.48 -15.40 16.31
C ALA A 322 29.32 -16.67 16.40
N ASP A 323 28.94 -17.70 15.65
CA ASP A 323 29.86 -18.76 15.25
C ASP A 323 29.50 -19.27 13.84
N GLU A 324 29.63 -18.38 12.85
CA GLU A 324 29.85 -18.79 11.46
C GLU A 324 31.35 -18.67 11.16
N THR A 325 32.05 -19.77 11.37
CA THR A 325 33.41 -20.01 10.87
C THR A 325 33.36 -20.15 9.33
N PRO A 326 34.24 -19.45 8.58
CA PRO A 326 34.29 -19.60 7.12
C PRO A 326 35.23 -20.75 6.75
N LEU A 327 34.67 -21.89 6.32
CA LEU A 327 35.43 -22.94 5.63
C LEU A 327 35.52 -22.62 4.14
N VAL A 328 36.68 -22.10 3.74
CA VAL A 328 37.13 -22.04 2.34
C VAL A 328 37.81 -23.37 1.99
N PRO A 329 37.42 -24.09 0.92
CA PRO A 329 38.25 -25.15 0.38
C PRO A 329 39.17 -24.56 -0.70
N LYS A 330 40.48 -24.52 -0.42
CA LYS A 330 41.49 -24.44 -1.48
C LYS A 330 41.96 -25.85 -1.82
N LEU A 331 41.72 -26.21 -3.08
CA LEU A 331 42.41 -27.28 -3.80
C LEU A 331 43.93 -27.07 -3.76
N GLY A 332 44.67 -28.17 -3.59
CA GLY A 332 46.13 -28.24 -3.64
C GLY A 332 46.65 -29.33 -2.72
#